data_AF-A0A6G4A8R5-F1
#
_entry.id   AF-A0A6G4A8R5-F1
#
_cell.length_a   1.000
_cell.length_b   1.000
_cell.length_c   1.000
_cell.angle_alpha   90.00
_cell.angle_beta   90.00
_cell.angle_gamma   90.00
#
_symmetry.space_group_name_H-M   'P 1'
#
loop_
_entity.id
_entity.type
_entity.pdbx_description
1 polymer ?
#
loop_
_entity_poly.entity_id
_entity_poly.type
_entity_poly.pdbx_seq_one_letter_code
_entity_poly.pdbx_strand_id
1 'polypeptide(L)'
;MSAASAKDAQKEADRIEPVLKRLWGQKKWDPKSVRAALLELGYEEERTGPKGERLGGTLTVRKMYPRYETDHNVTPEGALIGLRVHDDACVTAFVQKTNFEVRTNGPFMESGCFEPPYGH
;
A
#
# COMPACT_ATOMS: atom_id res chain seq x y z
N MET A 1 -10.73 -13.72 -0.59
CA MET A 1 -10.42 -13.41 -1.99
C MET A 1 -10.89 -14.52 -2.90
N SER A 2 -11.84 -14.23 -3.79
CA SER A 2 -12.28 -15.08 -4.88
C SER A 2 -11.26 -15.12 -6.01
N ALA A 3 -11.34 -16.13 -6.90
CA ALA A 3 -10.44 -16.22 -8.06
C ALA A 3 -10.62 -15.07 -9.07
N ALA A 4 -11.83 -14.53 -9.22
CA ALA A 4 -12.09 -13.38 -10.07
C ALA A 4 -11.46 -12.11 -9.46
N SER A 5 -11.72 -11.87 -8.17
CA SER A 5 -11.13 -10.74 -7.44
C SER A 5 -9.59 -10.79 -7.45
N ALA A 6 -9.00 -11.99 -7.35
CA ALA A 6 -7.55 -12.18 -7.42
C ALA A 6 -6.96 -11.78 -8.77
N LYS A 7 -7.65 -12.10 -9.88
CA LYS A 7 -7.21 -11.70 -11.23
C LYS A 7 -7.23 -10.19 -11.40
N ASP A 8 -8.27 -9.52 -10.92
CA ASP A 8 -8.33 -8.06 -11.00
C ASP A 8 -7.30 -7.41 -10.08
N ALA A 9 -7.10 -7.95 -8.88
CA ALA A 9 -6.04 -7.47 -8.00
C ALA A 9 -4.65 -7.63 -8.63
N GLN A 10 -4.41 -8.72 -9.36
CA GLN A 10 -3.16 -8.91 -10.07
C GLN A 10 -2.95 -7.87 -11.17
N LYS A 11 -4.00 -7.51 -11.93
CA LYS A 11 -3.89 -6.43 -12.93
C LYS A 11 -3.48 -5.10 -12.29
N GLU A 12 -4.06 -4.75 -11.15
CA GLU A 12 -3.68 -3.51 -10.45
C GLU A 12 -2.27 -3.58 -9.86
N ALA A 13 -1.86 -4.77 -9.37
CA ALA A 13 -0.49 -5.00 -8.94
C ALA A 13 0.52 -4.81 -10.09
N ASP A 14 0.28 -5.43 -11.24
CA ASP A 14 1.10 -5.31 -12.45
C ASP A 14 1.17 -3.87 -12.97
N ARG A 15 0.12 -3.08 -12.72
CA ARG A 15 0.05 -1.65 -13.08
C ARG A 15 0.88 -0.78 -12.14
N ILE A 16 0.90 -1.09 -10.84
CA ILE A 16 1.61 -0.33 -9.80
C ILE A 16 3.10 -0.65 -9.76
N GLU A 17 3.45 -1.92 -9.93
CA GLU A 17 4.84 -2.41 -9.81
C GLU A 17 5.87 -1.60 -10.61
N PRO A 18 5.69 -1.33 -11.93
CA PRO A 18 6.66 -0.55 -12.69
C PRO A 18 6.80 0.89 -12.18
N VAL A 19 5.74 1.48 -11.63
CA VAL A 19 5.79 2.83 -11.04
C VAL A 19 6.61 2.82 -9.76
N LEU A 20 6.38 1.84 -8.87
CA LEU A 20 7.19 1.71 -7.64
C LEU A 20 8.65 1.41 -7.96
N LYS A 21 8.92 0.54 -8.94
CA LYS A 21 10.28 0.26 -9.43
C LYS A 21 10.97 1.52 -9.92
N ARG A 22 10.27 2.36 -10.71
CA ARG A 22 10.79 3.65 -11.18
C ARG A 22 11.08 4.60 -10.03
N LEU A 23 10.16 4.73 -9.08
CA LEU A 23 10.33 5.60 -7.90
C LEU A 23 11.51 5.15 -7.04
N TRP A 24 11.65 3.85 -6.82
CA TRP A 24 12.78 3.27 -6.09
C TRP A 24 14.11 3.59 -6.77
N GLY A 25 14.20 3.41 -8.09
CA GLY A 25 15.39 3.79 -8.87
C GLY A 25 15.72 5.29 -8.83
N GLN A 26 14.70 6.15 -8.67
CA GLN A 26 14.87 7.60 -8.48
C GLN A 26 15.10 8.02 -7.02
N LYS A 27 15.14 7.07 -6.09
CA LYS A 27 15.23 7.31 -4.64
C LYS A 27 14.06 8.13 -4.07
N LYS A 28 12.87 7.97 -4.64
CA LYS A 28 11.63 8.66 -4.25
C LYS A 28 10.65 7.71 -3.57
N TRP A 29 11.00 7.26 -2.38
CA TRP A 29 10.20 6.32 -1.59
C TRP A 29 9.40 6.98 -0.47
N ASP A 30 9.45 8.31 -0.36
CA ASP A 30 8.65 9.02 0.63
C ASP A 30 7.14 8.95 0.30
N PRO A 31 6.25 8.92 1.30
CA PRO A 31 4.81 8.77 1.07
C PRO A 31 4.20 9.83 0.16
N LYS A 32 4.76 11.05 0.12
CA LYS A 32 4.23 12.14 -0.71
C LYS A 32 4.52 11.88 -2.19
N SER A 33 5.78 11.54 -2.53
CA SER A 33 6.15 11.20 -3.91
C SER A 33 5.42 9.96 -4.43
N VAL A 34 5.29 8.94 -3.57
CA VAL A 34 4.59 7.70 -3.92
C VAL A 34 3.11 7.96 -4.17
N ARG A 35 2.44 8.69 -3.26
CA ARG A 35 1.04 9.10 -3.42
C ARG A 35 0.83 9.86 -4.73
N ALA A 36 1.63 10.88 -4.99
CA ALA A 36 1.50 11.68 -6.21
C ALA A 36 1.57 10.81 -7.48
N ALA A 37 2.54 9.90 -7.57
CA ALA A 37 2.70 9.02 -8.72
C ALA A 37 1.54 8.03 -8.89
N LEU A 38 0.91 7.57 -7.81
CA LEU A 38 -0.25 6.69 -7.87
C LEU A 38 -1.53 7.46 -8.24
N LEU A 39 -1.67 8.70 -7.78
CA LEU A 39 -2.76 9.57 -8.23
C LEU A 39 -2.66 9.91 -9.73
N GLU A 40 -1.45 10.03 -10.28
CA GLU A 40 -1.23 10.18 -11.73
C GLU A 40 -1.68 8.96 -12.54
N LEU A 41 -1.75 7.77 -11.93
CA LEU A 41 -2.36 6.58 -12.54
C LEU A 41 -3.89 6.61 -12.52
N GLY A 42 -4.50 7.61 -11.89
CA GLY A 42 -5.95 7.75 -11.78
C GLY A 42 -6.57 7.01 -10.60
N TYR A 43 -5.77 6.58 -9.63
CA TYR A 43 -6.31 6.12 -8.34
C TYR A 43 -6.82 7.32 -7.54
N GLU A 44 -7.78 7.05 -6.66
CA GLU A 44 -8.33 8.06 -5.75
C GLU A 44 -7.98 7.73 -4.31
N GLU A 45 -7.57 8.74 -3.56
CA GLU A 45 -7.31 8.57 -2.13
C GLU A 45 -8.57 8.15 -1.38
N GLU A 46 -8.40 7.14 -0.54
CA GLU A 46 -9.42 6.74 0.41
C GLU A 46 -9.76 7.90 1.33
N ARG A 47 -11.04 8.25 1.34
CA ARG A 47 -11.61 9.26 2.23
C ARG A 47 -12.50 8.57 3.23
N THR A 48 -12.29 8.85 4.51
CA THR A 48 -13.16 8.42 5.59
C THR A 48 -13.91 9.61 6.17
N GLY A 49 -15.16 9.38 6.54
CA GLY A 49 -16.00 10.33 7.23
C GLY A 49 -15.71 10.35 8.73
N PRO A 50 -16.35 11.27 9.46
CA PRO A 50 -16.09 11.48 10.88
C PRO A 50 -16.43 10.29 11.77
N LYS A 51 -17.19 9.29 11.27
CA LYS A 51 -17.50 8.04 11.98
C LYS A 51 -16.71 6.85 11.45
N GLY A 52 -15.69 7.09 10.62
CA GLY A 52 -14.87 6.06 9.99
C GLY A 52 -15.55 5.38 8.79
N GLU A 53 -16.72 5.87 8.37
CA GLU A 53 -17.38 5.40 7.15
C GLU A 53 -16.55 5.78 5.92
N ARG A 54 -16.52 4.92 4.91
CA ARG A 54 -15.76 5.22 3.68
C ARG A 54 -16.61 6.11 2.77
N LEU A 55 -16.06 7.27 2.41
CA LEU A 55 -16.71 8.28 1.57
C LEU A 55 -16.28 8.19 0.09
N GLY A 56 -15.30 7.35 -0.22
CA GLY A 56 -14.82 7.11 -1.59
C GLY A 56 -13.32 6.86 -1.66
N GLY A 57 -12.84 6.56 -2.85
CA GLY A 57 -11.43 6.21 -3.11
C GLY A 57 -11.03 4.83 -2.60
N THR A 58 -9.90 4.36 -3.11
CA THR A 58 -9.40 2.99 -2.89
C THR A 58 -7.94 2.94 -2.46
N LEU A 59 -7.22 4.04 -2.63
CA LEU A 59 -5.78 4.12 -2.38
C LEU A 59 -5.50 4.75 -1.03
N THR A 60 -4.70 4.07 -0.22
CA THR A 60 -4.13 4.62 1.01
C THR A 60 -2.62 4.50 0.94
N VAL A 61 -1.92 5.63 1.12
CA VAL A 61 -0.45 5.68 1.19
C VAL A 61 -0.05 6.31 2.51
N ARG A 62 0.76 5.60 3.29
CA ARG A 62 1.22 6.03 4.62
C ARG A 62 2.69 5.70 4.86
N LYS A 63 3.23 6.22 5.97
CA LYS A 63 4.59 5.90 6.43
C LYS A 63 4.69 4.41 6.81
N MET A 64 5.91 3.88 6.77
CA MET A 64 6.23 2.56 7.32
C MET A 64 5.80 2.45 8.79
N TYR A 65 5.48 1.24 9.23
CA TYR A 65 5.28 0.98 10.65
C TYR A 65 6.58 1.21 11.43
N PRO A 66 6.52 1.78 12.65
CA PRO A 66 7.65 1.77 13.55
C PRO A 66 8.03 0.33 13.89
N ARG A 67 9.33 0.07 13.99
CA ARG A 67 9.90 -1.21 14.39
C ARG A 67 10.82 -0.97 15.58
N TYR A 68 10.75 -1.86 16.57
CA TYR A 68 11.65 -1.79 17.72
C TYR A 68 13.00 -2.39 17.34
N GLU A 69 14.05 -1.58 17.40
CA GLU A 69 15.42 -1.98 17.12
C GLU A 69 16.26 -1.76 18.38
N THR A 70 16.88 -2.83 18.89
CA THR A 70 17.77 -2.87 20.08
C THR A 70 17.15 -2.30 21.36
N ASP A 71 16.94 -1.00 21.44
CA ASP A 71 16.49 -0.25 22.60
C ASP A 71 15.52 0.91 22.27
N HIS A 72 15.16 1.12 21.00
CA HIS A 72 14.26 2.20 20.60
C HIS A 72 13.41 1.87 19.37
N ASN A 73 12.35 2.65 19.16
CA ASN A 73 11.53 2.53 17.96
C ASN A 73 12.14 3.34 16.81
N VAL A 74 12.46 2.66 15.71
CA VAL A 74 12.87 3.24 14.44
C VAL A 74 11.71 3.16 13.46
N THR A 75 11.40 4.25 12.77
CA THR A 75 10.48 4.20 11.62
C THR A 75 11.32 4.17 10.35
N PRO A 76 11.37 3.04 9.63
CA PRO A 76 12.12 2.97 8.38
C PRO A 76 11.62 4.00 7.37
N GLU A 77 12.55 4.57 6.60
CA GLU A 77 12.19 5.46 5.51
C GLU A 77 11.55 4.68 4.37
N GLY A 78 10.36 5.11 3.96
CA GLY A 78 9.59 4.46 2.91
C GLY A 78 8.11 4.78 3.00
N ALA A 79 7.35 4.11 2.15
CA ALA A 79 5.91 4.19 2.09
C ALA A 79 5.29 2.80 2.03
N LEU A 80 4.21 2.64 2.79
CA LEU A 80 3.26 1.55 2.64
C LEU A 80 2.13 2.01 1.74
N ILE A 81 1.69 1.11 0.87
CA ILE A 81 0.60 1.31 -0.07
C ILE A 81 -0.41 0.18 0.15
N GLY A 82 -1.66 0.57 0.39
CA GLY A 82 -2.80 -0.33 0.36
C GLY A 82 -3.77 0.16 -0.70
N LEU A 83 -4.04 -0.67 -1.69
CA LEU A 83 -5.08 -0.40 -2.70
C LEU A 83 -6.17 -1.44 -2.55
N ARG A 84 -7.41 -1.00 -2.36
CA ARG A 84 -8.57 -1.88 -2.38
C ARG A 84 -9.07 -2.07 -3.80
N VAL A 85 -9.18 -3.31 -4.23
CA VAL A 85 -9.67 -3.66 -5.58
C VAL A 85 -11.11 -4.15 -5.51
N HIS A 86 -11.38 -5.02 -4.54
CA HIS A 86 -12.72 -5.50 -4.18
C HIS A 86 -12.86 -5.55 -2.66
N ASP A 87 -14.06 -5.85 -2.14
CA ASP A 87 -14.26 -5.99 -0.69
C ASP A 87 -13.41 -7.14 -0.10
N ASP A 88 -13.09 -8.15 -0.91
CA ASP A 88 -12.32 -9.33 -0.53
C ASP A 88 -10.93 -9.40 -1.17
N ALA A 89 -10.48 -8.34 -1.87
CA ALA A 89 -9.20 -8.29 -2.57
C ALA A 89 -8.52 -6.93 -2.49
N CYS A 90 -7.22 -6.97 -2.20
CA CYS A 90 -6.34 -5.86 -2.01
C CYS A 90 -5.05 -6.06 -2.83
N VAL A 91 -4.41 -4.95 -3.17
CA VAL A 91 -2.98 -4.91 -3.46
C VAL A 91 -2.30 -4.30 -2.23
N THR A 92 -1.37 -5.06 -1.66
CA THR A 92 -0.49 -4.60 -0.59
C THR A 92 0.88 -4.37 -1.19
N ALA A 93 1.45 -3.18 -1.00
CA ALA A 93 2.76 -2.86 -1.53
C ALA A 93 3.55 -1.97 -0.58
N PHE A 94 4.86 -1.97 -0.75
CA PHE A 94 5.73 -1.01 -0.09
C PHE A 94 6.89 -0.62 -1.00
N VAL A 95 7.44 0.57 -0.75
CA VAL A 95 8.71 1.00 -1.30
C VAL A 95 9.53 1.62 -0.19
N GLN A 96 10.76 1.14 -0.02
CA GLN A 96 11.69 1.61 1.00
C GLN A 96 13.09 1.68 0.43
N LYS A 97 14.03 2.21 1.19
CA LYS A 97 15.41 2.43 0.73
C LYS A 97 16.07 1.14 0.19
N THR A 98 15.84 0.00 0.83
CA THR A 98 16.51 -1.26 0.50
C THR A 98 15.87 -2.02 -0.66
N ASN A 99 14.55 -1.92 -0.84
CA ASN A 99 13.77 -2.68 -1.82
C ASN A 99 12.33 -2.14 -1.94
N PHE A 100 11.57 -2.71 -2.86
CA PHE A 100 10.14 -2.53 -2.99
C PHE A 100 9.48 -3.88 -3.23
N GLU A 101 8.18 -3.96 -2.99
CA GLU A 101 7.39 -5.16 -3.24
C GLU A 101 5.93 -4.80 -3.52
N VAL A 102 5.29 -5.61 -4.35
CA VAL A 102 3.86 -5.55 -4.64
C VAL A 102 3.30 -6.97 -4.55
N ARG A 103 2.22 -7.15 -3.80
CA ARG A 103 1.53 -8.44 -3.63
C ARG A 103 0.03 -8.24 -3.68
N THR A 104 -0.67 -9.30 -4.06
CA THR A 104 -2.13 -9.38 -3.99
C THR A 104 -2.55 -10.27 -2.83
N ASN A 105 -3.58 -9.86 -2.11
CA ASN A 105 -4.10 -10.58 -0.95
C ASN A 105 -5.55 -10.20 -0.67
N GLY A 106 -6.19 -10.90 0.28
CA GLY A 106 -7.42 -10.39 0.90
C GLY A 106 -7.10 -9.29 1.92
N PRO A 107 -8.12 -8.52 2.37
CA PRO A 107 -7.93 -7.60 3.47
C PRO A 107 -7.60 -8.35 4.77
N PHE A 108 -6.67 -7.83 5.54
CA PHE A 108 -6.41 -8.24 6.91
C PHE A 108 -7.46 -7.62 7.86
N MET A 109 -7.85 -8.37 8.90
CA MET A 109 -8.88 -7.92 9.84
C MET A 109 -8.54 -6.60 10.54
N GLU A 110 -7.26 -6.42 10.90
CA GLU A 110 -6.81 -5.28 11.71
C GLU A 110 -6.35 -4.10 10.86
N SER A 111 -5.69 -4.39 9.75
CA SER A 111 -4.93 -3.42 8.96
C SER A 111 -5.50 -3.18 7.56
N GLY A 112 -6.57 -3.89 7.17
CA GLY A 112 -7.18 -3.73 5.86
C GLY A 112 -6.25 -4.19 4.75
N CYS A 113 -5.98 -3.34 3.75
CA CYS A 113 -5.08 -3.65 2.63
C CYS A 113 -3.59 -3.42 2.94
N PHE A 114 -3.19 -3.51 4.21
CA PHE A 114 -1.80 -3.37 4.63
C PHE A 114 -1.36 -4.61 5.40
N GLU A 115 -0.19 -5.15 5.07
CA GLU A 115 0.39 -6.25 5.84
C GLU A 115 0.60 -5.83 7.31
N PRO A 116 0.15 -6.63 8.30
CA PRO A 116 0.37 -6.35 9.70
C PRO A 116 1.87 -6.26 10.03
N PRO A 117 2.28 -5.40 10.98
CA PRO A 117 3.69 -5.27 11.34
C PRO A 117 4.26 -6.49 12.09
N TYR A 118 3.41 -7.36 12.64
CA TYR A 118 3.82 -8.54 13.42
C TYR A 118 2.97 -9.76 13.05
N GLY A 119 3.66 -10.89 12.84
CA GLY A 119 3.07 -12.22 12.68
C GLY A 119 2.61 -12.54 11.27
N HIS A 120 3.20 -13.58 10.67
CA HIS A 120 2.55 -14.62 9.87
C HIS A 120 3.41 -15.88 9.85
#